data_AF-A0AAV8VIX2-F1
#
_entry.id   AF-A0AAV8VIX2-F1
#
_cell.length_a   1.000
_cell.length_b   1.000
_cell.length_c   1.000
_cell.angle_alpha   90.00
_cell.angle_beta   90.00
_cell.angle_gamma   90.00
#
_symmetry.space_group_name_H-M   'P 1'
#
loop_
_entity.id
_entity.type
_entity.pdbx_description
1 polymer ?
#
loop_
_entity_poly.entity_id
_entity_poly.type
_entity_poly.pdbx_seq_one_letter_code
_entity_poly.pdbx_strand_id
1 'polypeptide(L)'
;MEVLNVLEQPLVDNSIVSWEYHNYQPYINSSFEYNDELTIPIQELDAYILPCESMLYLEGKLTKDNDEPATKLKLINNAFAFLFRELRYELNGVLVDSVRNVGLTSTLKSYLSYNADESIALENAGWYPRSTSLGYCKCNDIDAVIAVDDSEKPKIHIEWIYLRMHHITVAIPQQLAVSNFIQILDKNKEILMSFRSWELIELPSIVENTKHMWPVKTTTKMETPRHVVIALQTGKKRKHKRKHV
;
A
#
# COMPACT_ATOMS: atom_id res chain seq x y z
N MET A 1 29.82 -17.74 -0.54
CA MET A 1 30.64 -16.77 0.22
C MET A 1 30.78 -15.57 -0.66
N GLU A 2 30.11 -14.47 -0.32
CA GLU A 2 30.41 -13.17 -0.92
C GLU A 2 31.68 -12.66 -0.24
N VAL A 3 32.76 -12.57 -1.01
CA VAL A 3 34.04 -12.02 -0.55
C VAL A 3 34.00 -10.53 -0.85
N LEU A 4 34.02 -9.70 0.18
CA LEU A 4 34.03 -8.24 0.05
C LEU A 4 35.28 -7.79 -0.72
N ASN A 5 35.10 -7.25 -1.92
CA ASN A 5 36.18 -6.74 -2.74
C ASN A 5 36.47 -5.27 -2.41
N VAL A 6 37.46 -5.04 -1.56
CA VAL A 6 37.85 -3.70 -1.07
C VAL A 6 38.41 -2.80 -2.18
N LEU A 7 38.80 -3.38 -3.34
CA LEU A 7 39.32 -2.63 -4.49
C LEU A 7 38.23 -2.29 -5.53
N GLU A 8 36.99 -2.72 -5.31
CA GLU A 8 35.89 -2.40 -6.20
C GLU A 8 35.61 -0.90 -6.18
N GLN A 9 35.38 -0.30 -7.35
CA GLN A 9 35.04 1.11 -7.44
C GLN A 9 33.70 1.34 -6.73
N PRO A 10 33.56 2.45 -5.97
CA PRO A 10 32.30 2.75 -5.32
C PRO A 10 31.21 2.88 -6.38
N LEU A 11 30.16 2.07 -6.25
CA LEU A 11 28.98 2.22 -7.08
C LEU A 11 28.25 3.48 -6.62
N VAL A 12 28.38 4.55 -7.40
CA VAL A 12 27.69 5.81 -7.15
C VAL A 12 26.40 5.80 -7.96
N ASP A 13 25.28 5.59 -7.27
CA ASP A 13 23.95 5.69 -7.88
C ASP A 13 23.47 7.15 -7.82
N ASN A 14 23.45 7.80 -8.98
CA ASN A 14 22.94 9.17 -9.16
C ASN A 14 21.58 9.15 -9.90
N SER A 15 20.81 8.08 -9.78
CA SER A 15 19.49 7.98 -10.42
C SER A 15 18.46 8.94 -9.83
N ILE A 16 18.52 9.15 -8.52
CA ILE A 16 17.69 10.12 -7.80
C ILE A 16 18.57 11.30 -7.40
N VAL A 17 18.17 12.50 -7.80
CA VAL A 17 18.88 13.76 -7.52
C VAL A 17 18.46 14.32 -6.18
N SER A 18 17.15 14.39 -5.94
CA SER A 18 16.57 14.93 -4.72
C SER A 18 15.19 14.35 -4.46
N TRP A 19 14.71 14.55 -3.25
CA TRP A 19 13.34 14.26 -2.89
C TRP A 19 12.79 15.41 -2.02
N GLU A 20 11.52 15.73 -2.21
CA GLU A 20 10.85 16.84 -1.54
C GLU A 20 9.44 16.43 -1.11
N TYR A 21 8.93 17.03 -0.03
CA TYR A 21 7.56 16.79 0.44
C TYR A 21 6.59 17.78 -0.17
N HIS A 22 5.57 17.26 -0.86
CA HIS A 22 4.43 18.05 -1.32
C HIS A 22 3.21 17.74 -0.46
N ASN A 23 2.47 18.79 -0.09
CA ASN A 23 1.23 18.66 0.68
C ASN A 23 0.04 18.87 -0.25
N TYR A 24 -0.83 17.88 -0.35
CA TYR A 24 -2.07 17.91 -1.14
C TYR A 24 -3.26 18.10 -0.22
N GLN A 25 -4.00 19.18 -0.47
CA GLN A 25 -5.21 19.50 0.26
C GLN A 25 -6.43 18.89 -0.41
N PRO A 26 -7.49 18.59 0.36
CA PRO A 26 -8.77 18.20 -0.20
C PRO A 26 -9.37 19.33 -1.05
N TYR A 27 -10.10 18.95 -2.11
CA TYR A 27 -10.56 19.88 -3.15
C TYR A 27 -11.50 20.96 -2.63
N ILE A 28 -12.35 20.61 -1.66
CA ILE A 28 -13.27 21.48 -0.91
C ILE A 28 -13.41 20.80 0.45
N ASN A 29 -13.53 21.57 1.54
CA ASN A 29 -14.34 21.23 2.72
C ASN A 29 -14.36 22.40 3.69
N SER A 30 -15.52 23.07 3.80
CA SER A 30 -15.77 24.05 4.87
C SER A 30 -15.90 23.39 6.25
N SER A 31 -16.02 22.06 6.30
CA SER A 31 -16.22 21.24 7.49
C SER A 31 -15.79 19.78 7.24
N PHE A 32 -15.42 19.07 8.30
CA PHE A 32 -15.13 17.63 8.29
C PHE A 32 -16.10 16.93 9.24
N GLU A 33 -17.37 16.88 8.86
CA GLU A 33 -18.43 16.30 9.69
C GLU A 33 -18.64 14.80 9.39
N TYR A 34 -19.53 14.20 10.16
CA TYR A 34 -19.84 12.78 10.05
C TYR A 34 -20.49 12.44 8.70
N ASN A 35 -19.99 11.38 8.05
CA ASN A 35 -20.37 10.93 6.69
C ASN A 35 -19.90 11.82 5.53
N ASP A 36 -19.08 12.84 5.76
CA ASP A 36 -18.49 13.61 4.68
C ASP A 36 -17.48 12.76 3.89
N GLU A 37 -17.52 12.88 2.57
CA GLU A 37 -16.56 12.25 1.67
C GLU A 37 -15.40 13.21 1.41
N LEU A 38 -14.18 12.74 1.67
CA LEU A 38 -12.96 13.52 1.48
C LEU A 38 -12.22 13.02 0.24
N THR A 39 -12.08 13.89 -0.76
CA THR A 39 -11.30 13.60 -1.96
C THR A 39 -10.09 14.52 -2.05
N ILE A 40 -8.90 13.93 -2.08
CA ILE A 40 -7.62 14.62 -2.23
C ILE A 40 -7.09 14.35 -3.64
N PRO A 41 -7.28 15.27 -4.60
CA PRO A 41 -6.82 15.08 -5.96
C PRO A 41 -5.33 15.39 -6.09
N ILE A 42 -4.61 14.51 -6.78
CA ILE A 42 -3.23 14.76 -7.21
C ILE A 42 -3.30 15.00 -8.72
N GLN A 43 -3.09 16.26 -9.14
CA GLN A 43 -3.24 16.69 -10.53
C GLN A 43 -1.90 16.92 -11.26
N GLU A 44 -0.79 16.60 -10.62
CA GLU A 44 0.55 16.76 -11.20
C GLU A 44 0.86 15.60 -12.14
N LEU A 45 0.82 15.86 -13.45
CA LEU A 45 1.00 14.84 -14.50
C LEU A 45 2.44 14.33 -14.61
N ASP A 46 3.42 15.22 -14.40
CA ASP A 46 4.84 14.95 -14.66
C ASP A 46 5.64 14.67 -13.37
N ALA A 47 4.94 14.44 -12.25
CA ALA A 47 5.56 14.18 -10.97
C ALA A 47 5.85 12.70 -10.74
N TYR A 48 7.07 12.38 -10.32
CA TYR A 48 7.41 11.05 -9.81
C TYR A 48 7.12 11.01 -8.31
N ILE A 49 5.96 10.45 -7.97
CA ILE A 49 5.51 10.31 -6.60
C ILE A 49 5.87 8.93 -6.02
N LEU A 50 6.05 8.88 -4.70
CA LEU A 50 6.24 7.63 -3.95
C LEU A 50 5.06 7.37 -3.00
N PRO A 51 3.97 6.73 -3.47
CA PRO A 51 2.77 6.55 -2.65
C PRO A 51 2.99 5.69 -1.40
N CYS A 52 3.93 4.76 -1.42
CA CYS A 52 4.17 3.86 -0.29
C CYS A 52 4.72 4.54 0.96
N GLU A 53 5.31 5.73 0.81
CA GLU A 53 5.78 6.56 1.95
C GLU A 53 4.89 7.78 2.19
N SER A 54 3.74 7.86 1.52
CA SER A 54 2.79 8.94 1.73
C SER A 54 2.19 8.90 3.14
N MET A 55 1.90 10.07 3.68
CA MET A 55 1.39 10.25 5.04
C MET A 55 0.14 11.11 5.01
N LEU A 56 -0.94 10.65 5.65
CA LEU A 56 -2.10 11.49 5.89
C LEU A 56 -1.87 12.28 7.18
N TYR A 57 -1.79 13.61 7.07
CA TYR A 57 -1.69 14.48 8.22
C TYR A 57 -3.07 14.93 8.68
N LEU A 58 -3.30 14.86 9.99
CA LEU A 58 -4.55 15.21 10.66
C LEU A 58 -4.24 16.08 11.87
N GLU A 59 -4.95 17.20 11.99
CA GLU A 59 -4.88 18.08 13.15
C GLU A 59 -6.28 18.44 13.61
N GLY A 60 -6.49 18.44 14.93
CA GLY A 60 -7.81 18.63 15.51
C GLY A 60 -7.79 18.77 17.03
N LYS A 61 -8.97 19.01 17.60
CA LYS A 61 -9.20 19.21 19.02
C LYS A 61 -10.12 18.12 19.55
N LEU A 62 -9.77 17.56 20.71
CA LEU A 62 -10.61 16.65 21.47
C LEU A 62 -11.33 17.44 22.56
N THR A 63 -12.64 17.57 22.42
CA THR A 63 -13.51 18.26 23.37
C THR A 63 -14.54 17.31 23.97
N LYS A 64 -15.21 17.76 25.02
CA LYS A 64 -16.47 17.19 25.49
C LYS A 64 -17.59 17.65 24.56
N ASP A 65 -18.76 17.04 24.67
CA ASP A 65 -19.98 17.46 23.95
C ASP A 65 -20.30 18.96 24.15
N ASN A 66 -19.93 19.53 25.31
CA ASN A 66 -20.09 20.95 25.65
C ASN A 66 -18.93 21.86 25.14
N ASP A 67 -18.08 21.38 24.23
CA ASP A 67 -16.90 22.07 23.68
C ASP A 67 -15.81 22.47 24.72
N GLU A 68 -15.90 21.94 25.94
CA GLU A 68 -14.88 22.06 26.96
C GLU A 68 -13.71 21.08 26.72
N PRO A 69 -12.48 21.42 27.15
CA PRO A 69 -11.34 20.52 27.01
C PRO A 69 -11.56 19.23 27.80
N ALA A 70 -11.38 18.10 27.12
CA ALA A 70 -11.48 16.80 27.74
C ALA A 70 -10.27 16.52 28.64
N THR A 71 -10.54 16.09 29.88
CA THR A 71 -9.48 15.81 30.87
C THR A 71 -9.37 14.34 31.21
N LYS A 72 -10.45 13.57 31.01
CA LYS A 72 -10.54 12.15 31.38
C LYS A 72 -10.65 11.20 30.17
N LEU A 73 -10.35 11.70 28.99
CA LEU A 73 -10.41 10.94 27.74
C LEU A 73 -9.01 10.47 27.34
N LYS A 74 -8.89 9.21 26.95
CA LYS A 74 -7.65 8.63 26.38
C LYS A 74 -7.93 8.16 24.97
N LEU A 75 -7.01 8.46 24.04
CA LEU A 75 -7.07 7.90 22.69
C LEU A 75 -6.73 6.41 22.74
N ILE A 76 -7.38 5.62 21.90
CA ILE A 76 -7.01 4.22 21.71
C ILE A 76 -5.84 4.07 20.74
N ASN A 77 -5.28 2.87 20.68
CA ASN A 77 -4.37 2.50 19.62
C ASN A 77 -5.02 2.77 18.26
N ASN A 78 -4.33 3.55 17.43
CA ASN A 78 -4.78 3.85 16.07
C ASN A 78 -6.12 4.60 16.02
N ALA A 79 -6.43 5.40 17.04
CA ALA A 79 -7.67 6.16 17.21
C ALA A 79 -8.15 6.89 15.94
N PHE A 80 -7.25 7.60 15.26
CA PHE A 80 -7.61 8.39 14.08
C PHE A 80 -8.02 7.55 12.87
N ALA A 81 -7.54 6.32 12.76
CA ALA A 81 -7.98 5.42 11.69
C ALA A 81 -9.43 4.96 11.86
N PHE A 82 -9.98 5.00 13.07
CA PHE A 82 -11.40 4.71 13.33
C PHE A 82 -12.34 5.83 12.87
N LEU A 83 -11.83 7.03 12.60
CA LEU A 83 -12.62 8.12 12.02
C LEU A 83 -12.97 7.84 10.54
N PHE A 84 -12.21 6.98 9.87
CA PHE A 84 -12.43 6.65 8.47
C PHE A 84 -13.19 5.34 8.31
N ARG A 85 -14.37 5.43 7.71
CA ARG A 85 -15.18 4.26 7.35
C ARG A 85 -14.57 3.46 6.20
N GLU A 86 -14.06 4.15 5.19
CA GLU A 86 -13.47 3.54 3.99
C GLU A 86 -12.41 4.47 3.40
N LEU A 87 -11.30 3.90 2.94
CA LEU A 87 -10.29 4.59 2.14
C LEU A 87 -10.20 3.93 0.77
N ARG A 88 -10.25 4.74 -0.29
CA ARG A 88 -10.17 4.29 -1.67
C ARG A 88 -9.01 4.96 -2.36
N TYR A 89 -8.22 4.18 -3.08
CA TYR A 89 -7.19 4.68 -3.99
C TYR A 89 -7.67 4.49 -5.42
N GLU A 90 -7.84 5.60 -6.12
CA GLU A 90 -8.35 5.63 -7.49
C GLU A 90 -7.30 6.24 -8.42
N LEU A 91 -7.04 5.59 -9.55
CA LEU A 91 -6.21 6.11 -10.63
C LEU A 91 -7.10 6.38 -11.83
N ASN A 92 -7.17 7.63 -12.28
CA ASN A 92 -8.01 8.06 -13.41
C ASN A 92 -9.49 7.61 -13.29
N GLY A 93 -10.04 7.61 -12.08
CA GLY A 93 -11.42 7.19 -11.80
C GLY A 93 -11.64 5.67 -11.77
N VAL A 94 -10.57 4.87 -11.86
CA VAL A 94 -10.62 3.42 -11.67
C VAL A 94 -10.10 3.09 -10.27
N LEU A 95 -10.91 2.35 -9.51
CA LEU A 95 -10.51 1.85 -8.19
C LEU A 95 -9.35 0.87 -8.33
N VAL A 96 -8.21 1.21 -7.74
CA VAL A 96 -7.03 0.35 -7.65
C VAL A 96 -7.08 -0.49 -6.39
N ASP A 97 -7.38 0.14 -5.26
CA ASP A 97 -7.49 -0.53 -3.97
C ASP A 97 -8.53 0.16 -3.07
N SER A 98 -9.18 -0.60 -2.20
CA SER A 98 -10.10 -0.09 -1.18
C SER A 98 -9.97 -0.87 0.11
N VAL A 99 -9.96 -0.15 1.22
CA VAL A 99 -9.99 -0.70 2.57
C VAL A 99 -11.20 -0.15 3.31
N ARG A 100 -12.10 -1.05 3.68
CA ARG A 100 -13.25 -0.75 4.55
C ARG A 100 -12.91 -1.02 6.02
N ASN A 101 -13.51 -0.27 6.93
CA ASN A 101 -13.26 -0.32 8.37
C ASN A 101 -11.77 -0.17 8.67
N VAL A 102 -11.22 0.98 8.28
CA VAL A 102 -9.78 1.26 8.29
C VAL A 102 -9.20 1.08 9.69
N GLY A 103 -9.85 1.62 10.72
CA GLY A 103 -9.46 1.46 12.11
C GLY A 103 -9.29 0.01 12.52
N LEU A 104 -10.28 -0.85 12.31
CA LEU A 104 -10.22 -2.26 12.71
C LEU A 104 -9.16 -3.06 11.94
N THR A 105 -9.13 -2.91 10.62
CA THR A 105 -8.23 -3.70 9.75
C THR A 105 -6.77 -3.37 9.98
N SER A 106 -6.43 -2.08 10.04
CA SER A 106 -5.06 -1.62 10.32
C SER A 106 -4.62 -1.94 11.75
N THR A 107 -5.51 -1.78 12.74
CA THR A 107 -5.20 -2.15 14.13
C THR A 107 -4.92 -3.65 14.27
N LEU A 108 -5.73 -4.51 13.64
CA LEU A 108 -5.50 -5.96 13.64
C LEU A 108 -4.17 -6.31 12.97
N LYS A 109 -3.87 -5.69 11.83
CA LYS A 109 -2.59 -5.86 11.13
C LYS A 109 -1.41 -5.45 12.02
N SER A 110 -1.49 -4.31 12.69
CA SER A 110 -0.45 -3.82 13.61
C SER A 110 -0.21 -4.80 14.76
N TYR A 111 -1.27 -5.32 15.39
CA TYR A 111 -1.13 -6.33 16.46
C TYR A 111 -0.52 -7.66 16.02
N LEU A 112 -0.67 -8.03 14.75
CA LEU A 112 -0.12 -9.28 14.20
C LEU A 112 1.28 -9.10 13.62
N SER A 113 1.61 -7.90 13.15
CA SER A 113 2.86 -7.63 12.42
C SER A 113 3.97 -7.15 13.35
N TYR A 114 3.66 -6.38 14.39
CA TYR A 114 4.68 -5.83 15.27
C TYR A 114 5.22 -6.88 16.23
N ASN A 115 6.54 -6.90 16.35
CA ASN A 115 7.19 -7.62 17.45
C ASN A 115 7.02 -6.83 18.77
N ALA A 116 7.40 -7.44 19.90
CA ALA A 116 7.22 -6.82 21.21
C ALA A 116 8.01 -5.51 21.35
N ASP A 117 9.23 -5.48 20.83
CA ASP A 117 10.13 -4.32 20.93
C ASP A 117 9.65 -3.14 20.06
N GLU A 118 9.19 -3.42 18.84
CA GLU A 118 8.53 -2.47 17.93
C GLU A 118 7.26 -1.92 18.57
N SER A 119 6.45 -2.77 19.18
CA SER A 119 5.24 -2.35 19.87
C SER A 119 5.54 -1.43 21.07
N ILE A 120 6.65 -1.64 21.78
CA ILE A 120 7.08 -0.76 22.88
C ILE A 120 7.63 0.56 22.31
N ALA A 121 8.41 0.51 21.23
CA ALA A 121 8.95 1.71 20.58
C ALA A 121 7.84 2.65 20.06
N LEU A 122 6.69 2.10 19.68
CA LEU A 122 5.53 2.85 19.21
C LEU A 122 4.67 3.47 20.33
N GLU A 123 5.01 3.27 21.62
CA GLU A 123 4.28 3.88 22.73
C GLU A 123 4.29 5.41 22.66
N ASN A 124 5.39 6.00 22.20
CA ASN A 124 5.50 7.44 21.93
C ASN A 124 4.55 7.93 20.83
N ALA A 125 4.11 7.04 19.94
CA ALA A 125 3.12 7.32 18.90
C ALA A 125 1.68 7.01 19.36
N GLY A 126 1.47 6.76 20.66
CA GLY A 126 0.16 6.43 21.22
C GLY A 126 -0.25 4.98 21.00
N TRP A 127 0.71 4.06 20.76
CA TRP A 127 0.45 2.64 20.65
C TRP A 127 0.76 1.91 21.97
N TYR A 128 -0.27 1.45 22.66
CA TYR A 128 -0.15 0.69 23.89
C TYR A 128 0.08 -0.79 23.58
N PRO A 129 1.18 -1.41 24.05
CA PRO A 129 1.45 -2.81 23.83
C PRO A 129 0.38 -3.69 24.50
N ARG A 130 0.25 -4.94 24.02
CA ARG A 130 -0.77 -5.89 24.47
C ARG A 130 -0.64 -6.15 25.97
N SER A 131 -1.47 -5.47 26.77
CA SER A 131 -1.68 -5.80 28.18
C SER A 131 -2.59 -7.04 28.28
N THR A 132 -2.35 -7.87 29.28
CA THR A 132 -3.03 -9.16 29.52
C THR A 132 -4.54 -9.02 29.75
N SER A 133 -5.04 -7.80 29.97
CA SER A 133 -6.47 -7.46 30.01
C SER A 133 -6.92 -6.91 28.64
N LEU A 134 -7.36 -7.80 27.74
CA LEU A 134 -8.00 -7.42 26.48
C LEU A 134 -9.29 -6.62 26.76
N GLY A 135 -9.21 -5.30 26.67
CA GLY A 135 -10.39 -4.47 26.43
C GLY A 135 -10.84 -4.71 24.99
N TYR A 136 -11.98 -5.37 24.82
CA TYR A 136 -12.63 -5.51 23.51
C TYR A 136 -12.88 -4.12 22.92
N CYS A 137 -12.23 -3.78 21.81
CA CYS A 137 -12.67 -2.69 20.96
C CYS A 137 -14.07 -3.08 20.43
N LYS A 138 -15.09 -2.28 20.76
CA LYS A 138 -16.38 -2.36 20.08
C LYS A 138 -16.19 -1.75 18.67
N CYS A 139 -17.27 -1.70 17.89
CA CYS A 139 -17.25 -1.32 16.47
C CYS A 139 -18.27 -0.20 16.19
N ASN A 140 -18.17 0.91 16.93
CA ASN A 140 -18.96 2.14 16.79
C ASN A 140 -18.05 3.39 16.83
N ASP A 141 -18.48 4.54 16.30
CA ASP A 141 -17.65 5.77 16.18
C ASP A 141 -17.04 6.32 17.50
N ILE A 142 -17.48 5.82 18.66
CA ILE A 142 -16.89 6.09 19.99
C ILE A 142 -15.56 5.33 20.19
N ASP A 143 -15.18 4.43 19.29
CA ASP A 143 -14.04 3.54 19.47
C ASP A 143 -12.69 4.27 19.48
N ALA A 144 -12.58 5.47 18.88
CA ALA A 144 -11.34 6.24 18.87
C ALA A 144 -10.87 6.67 20.28
N VAL A 145 -11.78 6.71 21.25
CA VAL A 145 -11.53 7.24 22.60
C VAL A 145 -12.08 6.29 23.66
N ILE A 146 -11.25 5.93 24.64
CA ILE A 146 -11.70 5.30 25.89
C ILE A 146 -11.87 6.40 26.94
N ALA A 147 -13.09 6.53 27.45
CA ALA A 147 -13.35 7.36 28.63
C ALA A 147 -12.91 6.60 29.89
N VAL A 148 -12.22 7.29 30.80
CA VAL A 148 -11.87 6.70 32.12
C VAL A 148 -13.10 6.61 33.02
N ASP A 149 -14.09 7.48 32.83
CA ASP A 149 -15.40 7.49 33.50
C ASP A 149 -16.51 7.73 32.45
N ASP A 150 -17.68 7.10 32.56
CA ASP A 150 -18.85 7.26 31.66
C ASP A 150 -19.48 8.68 31.66
N SER A 151 -18.87 9.64 32.37
CA SER A 151 -19.40 10.99 32.56
C SER A 151 -19.10 11.94 31.40
N GLU A 152 -18.10 11.66 30.55
CA GLU A 152 -17.66 12.57 29.48
C GLU A 152 -17.93 11.94 28.10
N LYS A 153 -18.81 12.57 27.31
CA LYS A 153 -19.01 12.18 25.91
C LYS A 153 -17.89 12.81 25.04
N PRO A 154 -17.11 12.01 24.30
CA PRO A 154 -16.04 12.51 23.45
C PRO A 154 -16.60 13.17 22.18
N LYS A 155 -16.00 14.30 21.79
CA LYS A 155 -16.24 14.98 20.51
C LYS A 155 -14.88 15.34 19.90
N ILE A 156 -14.66 14.93 18.65
CA ILE A 156 -13.42 15.20 17.92
C ILE A 156 -13.73 16.21 16.82
N HIS A 157 -13.04 17.33 16.83
CA HIS A 157 -13.08 18.34 15.78
C HIS A 157 -11.79 18.28 14.96
N ILE A 158 -11.89 18.02 13.67
CA ILE A 158 -10.74 18.07 12.74
C ILE A 158 -10.66 19.49 12.16
N GLU A 159 -9.49 20.10 12.24
CA GLU A 159 -9.21 21.45 11.72
C GLU A 159 -8.46 21.39 10.39
N TRP A 160 -7.45 20.51 10.29
CA TRP A 160 -6.68 20.33 9.07
C TRP A 160 -6.53 18.86 8.70
N ILE A 161 -6.71 18.57 7.42
CA ILE A 161 -6.32 17.32 6.80
C ILE A 161 -5.62 17.58 5.47
N TYR A 162 -4.47 16.95 5.26
CA TYR A 162 -3.80 16.96 3.97
C TYR A 162 -2.97 15.69 3.78
N LEU A 163 -2.78 15.28 2.54
CA LEU A 163 -1.90 14.18 2.17
C LEU A 163 -0.51 14.72 1.89
N ARG A 164 0.47 14.32 2.68
CA ARG A 164 1.88 14.59 2.42
C ARG A 164 2.45 13.46 1.57
N MET A 165 3.07 13.81 0.45
CA MET A 165 3.58 12.87 -0.53
C MET A 165 5.00 13.25 -0.96
N HIS A 166 5.87 12.25 -1.09
CA HIS A 166 7.22 12.46 -1.58
C HIS A 166 7.23 12.60 -3.09
N HIS A 167 7.88 13.65 -3.55
CA HIS A 167 8.25 13.89 -4.94
C HIS A 167 9.72 13.58 -5.11
N ILE A 168 10.02 12.79 -6.12
CA ILE A 168 11.38 12.36 -6.43
C ILE A 168 11.81 13.08 -7.70
N THR A 169 12.88 13.86 -7.61
CA THR A 169 13.54 14.40 -8.80
C THR A 169 14.58 13.39 -9.27
N VAL A 170 14.31 12.84 -10.44
CA VAL A 170 15.14 11.83 -11.10
C VAL A 170 16.18 12.54 -11.99
N ALA A 171 17.37 11.97 -12.15
CA ALA A 171 18.38 12.55 -13.05
C ALA A 171 17.94 12.47 -14.52
N ILE A 172 18.43 13.41 -15.35
CA ILE A 172 18.01 13.58 -16.75
C ILE A 172 18.08 12.27 -17.57
N PRO A 173 19.15 11.45 -17.50
CA PRO A 173 19.21 10.19 -18.24
C PRO A 173 18.07 9.22 -17.88
N GLN A 174 17.70 9.17 -16.62
CA GLN A 174 16.67 8.27 -16.08
C GLN A 174 15.27 8.79 -16.41
N GLN A 175 15.05 10.12 -16.39
CA GLN A 175 13.81 10.72 -16.90
C GLN A 175 13.58 10.35 -18.38
N LEU A 176 14.62 10.45 -19.21
CA LEU A 176 14.56 10.05 -20.62
C LEU A 176 14.29 8.55 -20.78
N ALA A 177 14.90 7.70 -19.94
CA ALA A 177 14.66 6.27 -19.96
C ALA A 177 13.19 5.92 -19.65
N VAL A 178 12.59 6.58 -18.65
CA VAL A 178 11.17 6.39 -18.30
C VAL A 178 10.26 6.89 -19.42
N SER A 179 10.52 8.06 -19.99
CA SER A 179 9.76 8.59 -21.13
C SER A 179 9.82 7.64 -22.35
N ASN A 180 11.02 7.14 -22.68
CA ASN A 180 11.20 6.16 -23.75
C ASN A 180 10.45 4.86 -23.45
N PHE A 181 10.45 4.41 -22.20
CA PHE A 181 9.72 3.22 -21.78
C PHE A 181 8.21 3.39 -21.97
N ILE A 182 7.64 4.53 -21.56
CA ILE A 182 6.22 4.85 -21.78
C ILE A 182 5.89 4.84 -23.28
N GLN A 183 6.74 5.44 -24.11
CA GLN A 183 6.53 5.42 -25.57
C GLN A 183 6.58 4.00 -26.18
N ILE A 184 7.37 3.09 -25.62
CA ILE A 184 7.44 1.69 -26.05
C ILE A 184 6.13 0.97 -25.69
N LEU A 185 5.59 1.24 -24.49
CA LEU A 185 4.32 0.71 -24.03
C LEU A 185 3.15 1.19 -24.90
N ASP A 186 3.07 2.48 -25.22
CA ASP A 186 2.02 3.04 -26.08
C ASP A 186 2.06 2.44 -27.50
N LYS A 187 3.26 2.14 -27.99
CA LYS A 187 3.45 1.47 -29.28
C LYS A 187 3.19 -0.03 -29.22
N ASN A 188 2.78 -0.55 -28.06
CA ASN A 188 2.46 -1.95 -27.80
C ASN A 188 3.57 -2.91 -28.27
N LYS A 189 4.82 -2.47 -28.11
CA LYS A 189 5.99 -3.17 -28.61
C LYS A 189 6.45 -4.19 -27.57
N GLU A 190 6.79 -5.40 -28.03
CA GLU A 190 7.29 -6.47 -27.16
C GLU A 190 8.55 -6.01 -26.40
N ILE A 191 8.48 -6.07 -25.07
CA ILE A 191 9.61 -5.74 -24.18
C ILE A 191 10.31 -7.04 -23.81
N LEU A 192 11.58 -7.16 -24.21
CA LEU A 192 12.43 -8.26 -23.79
C LEU A 192 12.89 -8.00 -22.35
N MET A 193 12.20 -8.56 -21.36
CA MET A 193 12.60 -8.48 -19.95
C MET A 193 13.55 -9.63 -19.60
N SER A 194 14.66 -9.33 -18.93
CA SER A 194 15.56 -10.32 -18.35
C SER A 194 15.04 -10.80 -17.00
N PHE A 195 14.83 -12.11 -16.85
CA PHE A 195 14.38 -12.74 -15.60
C PHE A 195 15.56 -13.38 -14.87
N ARG A 196 15.54 -13.38 -13.52
CA ARG A 196 16.56 -14.05 -12.70
C ARG A 196 16.59 -15.57 -12.93
N SER A 197 15.44 -16.18 -13.19
CA SER A 197 15.31 -17.56 -13.69
C SER A 197 13.96 -17.75 -14.36
N TRP A 198 13.90 -18.58 -15.41
CA TRP A 198 12.68 -18.95 -16.11
C TRP A 198 12.70 -20.45 -16.37
N GLU A 199 11.61 -21.14 -16.06
CA GLU A 199 11.43 -22.56 -16.34
C GLU A 199 10.16 -22.73 -17.17
N LEU A 200 10.33 -23.18 -18.43
CA LEU A 200 9.24 -23.48 -19.34
C LEU A 200 8.89 -24.97 -19.25
N ILE A 201 7.70 -25.29 -18.73
CA ILE A 201 7.16 -26.65 -18.74
C ILE A 201 6.09 -26.72 -19.83
N GLU A 202 6.47 -27.17 -21.03
CA GLU A 202 5.51 -27.46 -22.09
C GLU A 202 4.87 -28.84 -21.85
N LEU A 203 3.54 -28.86 -21.69
CA LEU A 203 2.79 -30.12 -21.63
C LEU A 203 2.76 -30.77 -23.02
N PRO A 204 3.15 -32.04 -23.17
CA PRO A 204 2.97 -32.77 -24.42
C PRO A 204 1.49 -33.11 -24.56
N SER A 205 0.73 -32.22 -25.22
CA SER A 205 -0.73 -32.29 -25.43
C SER A 205 -1.58 -32.31 -24.15
N ILE A 206 -2.67 -31.54 -24.17
CA ILE A 206 -3.65 -31.56 -23.08
C ILE A 206 -4.31 -32.94 -23.08
N VAL A 207 -4.09 -33.71 -22.02
CA VAL A 207 -4.84 -34.95 -21.78
C VAL A 207 -6.26 -34.55 -21.34
N GLU A 208 -7.29 -35.14 -21.94
CA GLU A 208 -8.73 -34.83 -21.74
C GLU A 208 -9.27 -35.10 -20.31
N ASN A 209 -8.39 -35.31 -19.33
CA ASN A 209 -8.78 -35.56 -17.96
C ASN A 209 -9.16 -34.26 -17.24
N THR A 210 -10.23 -34.31 -16.44
CA THR A 210 -10.73 -33.20 -15.61
C THR A 210 -9.95 -33.00 -14.31
N LYS A 211 -8.96 -33.85 -14.02
CA LYS A 211 -8.10 -33.78 -12.84
C LYS A 211 -6.65 -34.02 -13.25
N HIS A 212 -5.78 -33.08 -12.91
CA HIS A 212 -4.34 -33.17 -13.13
C HIS A 212 -3.61 -33.01 -11.80
N MET A 213 -2.73 -33.97 -11.48
CA MET A 213 -1.83 -33.86 -10.33
C MET A 213 -0.45 -33.47 -10.84
N TRP A 214 0.07 -32.34 -10.37
CA TRP A 214 1.38 -31.82 -10.76
C TRP A 214 2.37 -32.12 -9.65
N PRO A 215 3.46 -32.88 -9.91
CA PRO A 215 4.53 -33.02 -8.93
C PRO A 215 5.31 -31.71 -8.87
N VAL A 216 5.06 -30.92 -7.82
CA VAL A 216 5.85 -29.72 -7.52
C VAL A 216 7.22 -30.18 -7.03
N LYS A 217 8.26 -30.05 -7.88
CA LYS A 217 9.63 -30.25 -7.45
C LYS A 217 10.10 -28.99 -6.75
N THR A 218 10.19 -29.05 -5.42
CA THR A 218 10.81 -27.98 -4.63
C THR A 218 12.31 -28.02 -4.86
N THR A 219 12.86 -26.98 -5.48
CA THR A 219 14.31 -26.76 -5.49
C THR A 219 14.76 -26.50 -4.06
N THR A 220 15.94 -26.97 -3.65
CA THR A 220 16.49 -26.71 -2.31
C THR A 220 16.98 -25.27 -2.11
N LYS A 221 16.88 -24.41 -3.14
CA LYS A 221 17.10 -22.97 -2.99
C LYS A 221 15.82 -22.35 -2.42
N MET A 222 15.92 -21.84 -1.21
CA MET A 222 14.86 -21.27 -0.39
C MET A 222 14.43 -19.90 -0.92
N GLU A 223 13.86 -19.82 -2.12
CA GLU A 223 13.17 -18.63 -2.63
C GLU A 223 11.69 -18.98 -2.82
N THR A 224 10.81 -18.45 -1.97
CA THR A 224 9.35 -18.62 -2.10
C THR A 224 8.85 -17.78 -3.28
N PRO A 225 8.16 -18.35 -4.29
CA PRO A 225 7.61 -17.56 -5.38
C PRO A 225 6.50 -16.63 -4.84
N ARG A 226 6.64 -15.32 -5.05
CA ARG A 226 5.61 -14.33 -4.63
C ARG A 226 4.38 -14.34 -5.55
N HIS A 227 4.55 -14.70 -6.82
CA HIS A 227 3.48 -14.73 -7.83
C HIS A 227 3.72 -15.86 -8.83
N VAL A 228 2.64 -16.53 -9.27
CA VAL A 228 2.69 -17.56 -10.32
C VAL A 228 1.73 -17.15 -11.43
N VAL A 229 2.25 -16.94 -12.64
CA VAL A 229 1.44 -16.58 -13.81
C VAL A 229 1.28 -17.82 -14.69
N ILE A 230 0.03 -18.24 -14.89
CA ILE A 230 -0.32 -19.37 -15.76
C ILE A 230 -1.00 -18.81 -17.01
N ALA A 231 -0.39 -19.03 -18.18
CA ALA A 231 -0.97 -18.65 -19.45
C ALA A 231 -1.36 -19.90 -20.25
N LEU A 232 -2.66 -20.02 -20.56
CA LEU A 232 -3.21 -21.12 -21.37
C LEU A 232 -3.38 -20.63 -22.81
N GLN A 233 -2.58 -21.16 -23.73
CA GLN A 233 -2.70 -20.83 -25.15
C GLN A 233 -3.60 -21.84 -25.87
N THR A 234 -4.77 -21.41 -26.31
CA THR A 234 -5.65 -22.20 -27.19
C THR A 234 -5.41 -21.84 -28.66
N GLY A 235 -5.21 -22.85 -29.52
CA GLY A 235 -5.27 -22.68 -30.98
C GLY A 235 -3.95 -22.51 -31.73
N LYS A 236 -2.93 -23.35 -31.50
CA LYS A 236 -1.80 -23.46 -32.44
C LYS A 236 -2.27 -24.05 -33.78
N LYS A 237 -2.72 -23.21 -34.73
CA LYS A 237 -2.94 -23.60 -36.14
C LYS A 237 -1.60 -23.82 -36.84
N ARG A 238 -1.06 -25.04 -36.80
CA ARG A 238 -0.09 -25.51 -37.82
C ARG A 238 -0.87 -25.90 -39.08
N LYS A 239 -1.09 -24.95 -40.00
CA LYS A 239 -1.52 -25.28 -41.37
C LYS A 239 -0.30 -25.67 -42.21
N HIS A 240 0.12 -26.94 -42.14
CA HIS A 240 0.86 -27.54 -43.25
C HIS A 240 -0.12 -28.35 -44.11
N LYS A 241 -0.53 -27.78 -45.24
CA LYS A 241 -1.17 -28.56 -46.31
C LYS A 241 -0.10 -29.48 -46.92
N ARG A 242 -0.10 -30.76 -46.57
CA ARG A 242 0.48 -31.79 -47.44
C ARG A 242 -0.46 -31.94 -48.63
N LYS A 243 -0.06 -31.40 -49.78
CA LYS A 243 -0.49 -31.94 -51.08
C LYS A 243 0.25 -33.26 -51.24
N HIS A 244 -0.44 -34.35 -51.54
CA HIS A 244 -0.03 -35.27 -52.59
C HIS A 244 -1.24 -36.09 -53.05
N VAL A 245 -1.31 -36.20 -54.38
CA VAL A 245 -2.08 -37.15 -55.17
C VAL A 245 -1.77 -38.57 -54.71
#